data_AF-A0A945BKD2-F1
#
_entry.id   AF-A0A945BKD2-F1
#
_cell.length_a   1.000
_cell.length_b   1.000
_cell.length_c   1.000
_cell.angle_alpha   90.00
_cell.angle_beta   90.00
_cell.angle_gamma   90.00
#
_symmetry.space_group_name_H-M   'P 1'
#
loop_
_entity.id
_entity.type
_entity.pdbx_description
1 polymer ?
#
loop_
_entity_poly.entity_id
_entity_poly.type
_entity_poly.pdbx_seq_one_letter_code
_entity_poly.pdbx_strand_id
1 'polypeptide(L)'
;MKYRLTTIGLALVAALGQVQAQDSIELKEADHKLIPYGEKERQVLHLWLPKTKTPAPLVLHYHGGGFLGGDIRKKTQSRTAAICNAAGIAYADV
;
A
#
# COMPACT_ATOMS: atom_id res chain seq x y z
N MET A 1 -48.30 -0.33 -1.67
CA MET A 1 -47.30 0.67 -2.12
C MET A 1 -46.43 1.24 -1.00
N LYS A 2 -46.94 1.47 0.23
CA LYS A 2 -46.16 2.07 1.33
C LYS A 2 -44.91 1.26 1.77
N TYR A 3 -45.00 -0.07 1.80
CA TYR A 3 -43.87 -0.92 2.21
C TYR A 3 -42.73 -0.99 1.19
N ARG A 4 -42.97 -0.70 -0.09
CA ARG A 4 -41.91 -0.78 -1.13
C ARG A 4 -40.95 0.41 -1.05
N LEU A 5 -41.45 1.58 -0.67
CA LEU A 5 -40.64 2.79 -0.53
C LEU A 5 -39.71 2.72 0.69
N THR A 6 -40.19 2.14 1.81
CA THR A 6 -39.36 1.94 3.01
C THR A 6 -38.27 0.89 2.81
N THR A 7 -38.54 -0.21 2.10
CA THR A 7 -37.51 -1.22 1.82
C THR A 7 -36.42 -0.71 0.89
N ILE A 8 -36.77 0.09 -0.14
CA ILE A 8 -35.79 0.72 -1.03
C ILE A 8 -34.93 1.72 -0.27
N GLY A 9 -35.53 2.55 0.59
CA GLY A 9 -34.78 3.49 1.43
C GLY A 9 -33.78 2.80 2.37
N LEU A 10 -34.19 1.69 3.00
CA LEU A 10 -33.32 0.94 3.91
C LEU A 10 -32.15 0.24 3.16
N ALA A 11 -32.42 -0.31 1.97
CA ALA A 11 -31.37 -0.89 1.13
C ALA A 11 -30.36 0.17 0.64
N LEU A 12 -30.81 1.38 0.34
CA LEU A 12 -29.95 2.49 -0.09
C LEU A 12 -29.02 2.96 1.05
N VAL A 13 -29.54 3.05 2.27
CA VAL A 13 -28.75 3.41 3.47
C VAL A 13 -27.71 2.33 3.79
N ALA A 14 -28.07 1.05 3.69
CA ALA A 14 -27.12 -0.04 3.89
C ALA A 14 -25.99 -0.05 2.83
N ALA A 15 -26.34 0.22 1.56
CA ALA A 15 -25.35 0.31 0.48
C ALA A 15 -24.39 1.50 0.66
N LEU A 16 -24.89 2.68 1.07
CA LEU A 16 -24.06 3.85 1.33
C LEU A 16 -23.13 3.66 2.55
N GLY A 17 -23.61 2.98 3.61
CA GLY A 17 -22.80 2.65 4.78
C GLY A 17 -21.62 1.72 4.47
N GLN A 18 -21.79 0.79 3.52
CA GLN A 18 -20.70 -0.10 3.07
C GLN A 18 -19.64 0.65 2.25
N VAL A 19 -20.03 1.67 1.47
CA VAL A 19 -19.09 2.49 0.67
C VAL A 19 -18.16 3.32 1.56
N GLN A 20 -18.64 3.83 2.69
CA GLN A 20 -17.81 4.56 3.66
C GLN A 20 -16.94 3.64 4.54
N ALA A 21 -17.29 2.36 4.66
CA ALA A 21 -16.54 1.36 5.42
C ALA A 21 -15.43 0.67 4.61
N GLN A 22 -15.23 1.04 3.33
CA GLN A 22 -14.13 0.52 2.53
C GLN A 22 -12.79 1.00 3.12
N ASP A 23 -12.18 0.12 3.93
CA ASP A 23 -10.91 0.26 4.65
C ASP A 23 -9.98 1.38 4.15
N SER A 24 -9.85 2.43 4.97
CA SER A 24 -8.76 3.39 4.84
C SER A 24 -7.45 2.69 5.22
N ILE A 25 -6.83 2.00 4.26
CA ILE A 25 -5.47 1.48 4.43
C ILE A 25 -4.55 2.69 4.57
N GLU A 26 -4.10 2.93 5.80
CA GLU A 26 -3.15 3.99 6.11
C GLU A 26 -1.83 3.74 5.36
N LEU A 27 -1.26 4.81 4.84
CA LEU A 27 0.05 4.77 4.21
C LEU A 27 1.09 4.34 5.25
N LYS A 28 1.85 3.28 4.95
CA LYS A 28 2.93 2.85 5.85
C LYS A 28 4.22 3.58 5.49
N GLU A 29 4.87 4.16 6.49
CA GLU A 29 6.23 4.67 6.38
C GLU A 29 7.24 3.51 6.27
N ALA A 30 8.26 3.68 5.42
CA ALA A 30 9.34 2.71 5.28
C ALA A 30 10.09 2.53 6.60
N ASP A 31 10.37 1.28 6.95
CA ASP A 31 11.14 0.92 8.14
C ASP A 31 12.64 1.19 7.92
N HIS A 32 13.12 1.02 6.68
CA HIS A 32 14.46 1.42 6.27
C HIS A 32 14.38 2.28 5.01
N LYS A 33 15.09 3.40 5.02
CA LYS A 33 15.03 4.42 3.97
C LYS A 33 16.37 4.59 3.28
N LEU A 34 16.34 4.79 1.96
CA LEU A 34 17.52 5.13 1.16
C LEU A 34 18.68 4.14 1.35
N ILE A 35 18.39 2.85 1.49
CA ILE A 35 19.43 1.82 1.67
C ILE A 35 20.19 1.67 0.35
N PRO A 36 21.51 1.96 0.32
CA PRO A 36 22.28 1.86 -0.91
C PRO A 36 22.49 0.40 -1.30
N TYR A 37 22.31 0.10 -2.59
CA TYR A 37 22.62 -1.22 -3.16
C TYR A 37 23.63 -1.13 -4.32
N GLY A 38 24.16 0.06 -4.60
CA GLY A 38 25.18 0.29 -5.60
C GLY A 38 25.92 1.61 -5.37
N GLU A 39 26.79 1.97 -6.33
CA GLU A 39 27.70 3.11 -6.21
C GLU A 39 27.06 4.45 -6.60
N LYS A 40 25.95 4.44 -7.35
CA LYS A 40 25.31 5.67 -7.85
C LYS A 40 24.28 6.18 -6.86
N GLU A 41 24.11 7.50 -6.80
CA GLU A 41 23.21 8.18 -5.85
C GLU A 41 21.74 7.69 -5.91
N ARG A 42 21.28 7.24 -7.09
CA ARG A 42 19.92 6.71 -7.29
C ARG A 42 19.80 5.20 -7.05
N GLN A 43 20.90 4.49 -6.76
CA GLN A 43 20.90 3.06 -6.45
C GLN A 43 20.60 2.84 -4.96
N VAL A 44 19.40 3.23 -4.57
CA VAL A 44 18.88 3.11 -3.21
C VAL A 44 17.51 2.47 -3.21
N LEU A 45 17.14 1.83 -2.12
CA LEU A 45 15.80 1.27 -1.91
C LEU A 45 15.19 1.73 -0.58
N HIS A 46 13.86 1.69 -0.51
CA HIS A 46 13.13 1.71 0.75
C HIS A 46 12.59 0.32 1.06
N LEU A 47 12.59 -0.10 2.33
CA LEU A 47 12.16 -1.42 2.78
C LEU A 47 11.09 -1.33 3.85
N TRP A 48 10.04 -2.14 3.71
CA TRP A 48 8.93 -2.28 4.64
C TRP A 48 8.80 -3.73 5.10
N LEU A 49 8.87 -3.94 6.41
CA LEU A 49 8.93 -5.26 7.03
C LEU A 49 7.61 -5.64 7.74
N PRO A 50 7.01 -6.80 7.43
CA PRO A 50 5.88 -7.30 8.18
C PRO A 50 6.31 -7.80 9.55
N LYS A 51 5.38 -7.77 10.52
CA LYS A 51 5.58 -8.43 11.82
C LYS A 51 5.44 -9.95 11.63
N THR A 52 6.55 -10.67 11.58
CA THR A 52 6.60 -12.13 11.41
C THR A 52 7.68 -12.75 12.31
N LYS A 53 7.55 -14.06 12.63
CA LYS A 53 8.54 -14.80 13.43
C LYS A 53 9.58 -15.55 12.57
N THR A 54 9.33 -15.66 11.28
CA THR A 54 10.16 -16.36 10.29
C THR A 54 10.43 -15.42 9.12
N PRO A 55 11.49 -15.64 8.31
CA PRO A 55 11.74 -14.84 7.11
C PRO A 55 10.49 -14.72 6.22
N ALA A 56 10.14 -13.48 5.85
CA ALA A 56 9.00 -13.18 5.00
C ALA A 56 9.38 -13.24 3.51
N PRO A 57 8.48 -13.66 2.62
CA PRO A 57 8.67 -13.44 1.18
C PRO A 57 8.74 -11.94 0.87
N LEU A 58 9.43 -11.58 -0.22
CA LEU A 58 9.67 -10.20 -0.63
C LEU A 58 9.02 -9.91 -1.98
N VAL A 59 8.27 -8.81 -2.06
CA VAL A 59 7.94 -8.14 -3.31
C VAL A 59 8.95 -7.02 -3.55
N LEU A 60 9.65 -7.08 -4.69
CA LEU A 60 10.54 -6.02 -5.15
C LEU A 60 9.85 -5.26 -6.29
N HIS A 61 9.56 -3.99 -6.07
CA HIS A 61 8.89 -3.12 -7.03
C HIS A 61 9.90 -2.14 -7.64
N TYR A 62 9.95 -2.13 -8.97
CA TYR A 62 10.70 -1.14 -9.74
C TYR A 62 9.75 -0.05 -10.21
N HIS A 63 10.06 1.20 -9.87
CA HIS A 63 9.22 2.32 -10.27
C HIS A 63 9.18 2.50 -11.81
N GLY A 64 8.10 3.12 -12.30
CA GLY A 64 7.96 3.50 -13.71
C GLY A 64 8.82 4.71 -14.10
N GLY A 65 8.48 5.39 -15.20
CA GLY A 65 9.23 6.57 -15.68
C GLY A 65 10.02 6.34 -16.96
N GLY A 66 9.77 5.23 -17.66
CA GLY A 66 10.24 4.98 -19.03
C GLY A 66 11.75 4.99 -19.19
N PHE A 67 12.50 4.67 -18.13
CA PHE A 67 13.97 4.75 -18.06
C PHE A 67 14.56 6.16 -18.25
N LEU A 68 13.70 7.19 -18.32
CA LEU A 68 14.10 8.59 -18.42
C LEU A 68 13.94 9.32 -17.08
N GLY A 69 13.10 8.80 -16.19
CA GLY A 69 12.78 9.43 -14.91
C GLY A 69 12.40 8.44 -13.82
N GLY A 70 11.55 8.91 -12.90
CA GLY A 70 11.17 8.20 -11.67
C GLY A 70 12.22 8.33 -10.57
N ASP A 71 11.78 8.49 -9.32
CA ASP A 71 12.69 8.65 -8.19
C ASP A 71 11.95 8.28 -6.90
N ILE A 72 12.43 7.23 -6.23
CA ILE A 72 11.83 6.79 -4.96
C ILE A 72 12.34 7.57 -3.76
N ARG A 73 13.40 8.39 -3.88
CA ARG A 73 14.07 9.00 -2.71
C ARG A 73 13.14 9.86 -1.85
N LYS A 74 12.08 10.43 -2.44
CA LYS A 74 11.04 11.19 -1.74
C LYS A 74 9.78 10.38 -1.41
N LYS A 75 9.62 9.17 -1.96
CA LYS A 75 8.47 8.29 -1.77
C LYS A 75 8.73 7.32 -0.60
N THR A 76 8.69 7.84 0.62
CA THR A 76 8.94 7.04 1.84
C THR A 76 7.69 6.37 2.42
N GLN A 77 6.52 6.65 1.83
CA GLN A 77 5.22 6.11 2.23
C GLN A 77 4.60 5.30 1.11
N SER A 78 3.99 4.16 1.44
CA SER A 78 3.40 3.27 0.44
C SER A 78 2.16 2.54 0.96
N ARG A 79 1.06 2.63 0.18
CA ARG A 79 -0.16 1.85 0.42
C ARG A 79 0.05 0.39 0.06
N THR A 80 0.80 0.11 -1.01
CA THR A 80 1.16 -1.25 -1.40
C THR A 80 1.97 -1.93 -0.31
N ALA A 81 2.90 -1.22 0.31
CA ALA A 81 3.66 -1.75 1.43
C ALA A 81 2.75 -2.08 2.63
N ALA A 82 1.76 -1.23 2.94
CA ALA A 82 0.79 -1.52 3.99
C ALA A 82 0.00 -2.81 3.70
N ILE A 83 -0.45 -3.01 2.45
CA ILE A 83 -1.16 -4.22 2.01
C ILE A 83 -0.26 -5.45 2.10
N CYS A 84 0.96 -5.39 1.55
CA CYS A 84 1.90 -6.49 1.59
C CYS A 84 2.24 -6.87 3.03
N ASN A 85 2.55 -5.90 3.88
CA ASN A 85 2.94 -6.16 5.25
C ASN A 85 1.78 -6.74 6.08
N ALA A 86 0.54 -6.31 5.84
CA ALA A 86 -0.65 -6.91 6.45
C ALA A 86 -0.84 -8.39 6.06
N ALA A 87 -0.41 -8.77 4.86
CA ALA A 87 -0.40 -10.15 4.39
C ALA A 87 0.85 -10.96 4.83
N GLY A 88 1.74 -10.38 5.64
CA GLY A 88 2.98 -11.04 6.06
C GLY A 88 4.09 -11.03 5.01
N ILE A 89 4.02 -10.13 4.03
CA ILE A 89 4.95 -10.02 2.89
C ILE A 89 5.78 -8.75 3.04
N ALA A 90 7.10 -8.85 2.93
CA ALA A 90 7.99 -7.69 2.85
C ALA A 90 7.85 -6.98 1.50
N TYR A 91 8.07 -5.67 1.49
CA TYR A 91 7.99 -4.87 0.28
C TYR A 91 9.23 -3.97 0.18
N ALA A 92 9.83 -3.94 -1.00
CA ALA A 92 10.91 -3.01 -1.33
C ALA A 92 10.56 -2.22 -2.59
N ASP A 93 10.83 -0.91 -2.57
CA ASP A 93 10.68 -0.02 -3.73
C ASP A 93 12.08 0.45 -4.14
N VAL A 94 12.38 0.37 -5.43
CA VAL A 94 13.65 0.74 -6.07
C VAL A 94 13.41 1.72 -7.20
#